data_AF-A0A6P0WM14-F1
#
_entry.id   AF-A0A6P0WM14-F1
#
_cell.length_a   1.000
_cell.length_b   1.000
_cell.length_c   1.000
_cell.angle_alpha   90.00
_cell.angle_beta   90.00
_cell.angle_gamma   90.00
#
_symmetry.space_group_name_H-M   'P 1'
#
loop_
_entity.id
_entity.type
_entity.pdbx_description
1 polymer ?
#
loop_
_entity_poly.entity_id
_entity_poly.type
_entity_poly.pdbx_seq_one_letter_code
_entity_poly.pdbx_strand_id
1 'polypeptide(L)'
;MAYKRYGKTDLVAAQAIVGDGTTVLFGFRNKLESTLRTDFGQVEAAPNGVYIPGLILGANCPKPPRAKKLVDGRWRTSYVSFEKLDTFLKSGGFKTKKEVTSRGRGNLKPRSRVVYVDLQTMDADGNAAGPTLKYAWVMPLDLYNNIIGSDKTKIGLQTANGDDTDLVFGTYYPKPPHITYIAKPVNDYASTRGTFVDPKKLDSLPTGWFIDDFGDY
;
A
#
# COMPACT_ATOMS: atom_id res chain seq x y z
N MET A 1 -29.67 -24.59 -15.13
CA MET A 1 -28.26 -24.17 -15.35
C MET A 1 -27.79 -23.39 -14.12
N ALA A 2 -27.08 -24.05 -13.20
CA ALA A 2 -26.70 -23.45 -11.92
C ALA A 2 -25.61 -22.38 -12.12
N TYR A 3 -25.91 -21.13 -11.77
CA TYR A 3 -24.98 -20.01 -11.86
C TYR A 3 -23.90 -20.19 -10.78
N LYS A 4 -22.71 -20.70 -11.15
CA LYS A 4 -21.52 -20.62 -10.28
C LYS A 4 -21.18 -19.14 -10.07
N ARG A 5 -21.74 -18.51 -9.01
CA ARG A 5 -21.48 -17.11 -8.62
C ARG A 5 -20.01 -16.83 -8.27
N TYR A 6 -19.18 -17.87 -8.17
CA TYR A 6 -17.79 -17.79 -7.76
C TYR A 6 -16.87 -18.50 -8.77
N GLY A 7 -16.68 -17.87 -9.94
CA GLY A 7 -15.53 -18.15 -10.79
C GLY A 7 -14.23 -17.66 -10.16
N LYS A 8 -13.10 -18.27 -10.53
CA LYS A 8 -11.73 -17.91 -10.12
C LYS A 8 -11.51 -16.41 -10.33
N THR A 9 -11.15 -15.71 -9.26
CA THR A 9 -10.73 -14.30 -9.34
C THR A 9 -9.24 -14.27 -9.62
N ASP A 10 -8.84 -13.59 -10.68
CA ASP A 10 -7.41 -13.43 -10.98
C ASP A 10 -6.87 -12.21 -10.24
N LEU A 11 -5.63 -12.32 -9.78
CA LEU A 11 -4.90 -11.20 -9.19
C LEU A 11 -4.30 -10.38 -10.33
N VAL A 12 -4.77 -9.15 -10.46
CA VAL A 12 -4.35 -8.21 -11.50
C VAL A 12 -3.85 -6.93 -10.88
N ALA A 13 -3.06 -6.16 -11.61
CA ALA A 13 -2.63 -4.83 -11.22
C ALA A 13 -3.06 -3.78 -12.25
N ALA A 14 -3.28 -2.55 -11.78
CA ALA A 14 -3.48 -1.37 -12.63
C ALA A 14 -2.60 -0.23 -12.11
N GLN A 15 -2.10 0.61 -13.01
CA GLN A 15 -1.31 1.78 -12.63
C GLN A 15 -2.12 2.74 -11.77
N ALA A 16 -1.55 3.15 -10.64
CA ALA A 16 -2.04 4.26 -9.82
C ALA A 16 -0.96 5.34 -9.75
N ILE A 17 -1.38 6.58 -9.50
CA ILE A 17 -0.47 7.70 -9.30
C ILE A 17 -0.51 8.12 -7.83
N VAL A 18 0.66 8.32 -7.24
CA VAL A 18 0.79 8.95 -5.91
C VAL A 18 0.90 10.47 -6.07
N GLY A 19 0.73 11.24 -5.00
CA GLY A 19 0.52 12.69 -5.10
C GLY A 19 1.68 13.49 -5.68
N ASP A 20 2.89 12.92 -5.70
CA ASP A 20 4.11 13.46 -6.31
C ASP A 20 4.26 13.12 -7.81
N GLY A 21 3.31 12.37 -8.39
CA GLY A 21 3.37 11.87 -9.76
C GLY A 21 4.04 10.49 -9.91
N THR A 22 4.58 9.92 -8.83
CA THR A 22 5.17 8.58 -8.85
C THR A 22 4.11 7.55 -9.24
N THR A 23 4.50 6.61 -10.09
CA THR A 23 3.65 5.50 -10.52
C THR A 23 3.87 4.27 -9.65
N VAL A 24 2.78 3.65 -9.21
CA VAL A 24 2.78 2.36 -8.50
C VAL A 24 1.76 1.40 -9.13
N LEU A 25 1.93 0.10 -8.89
CA LEU A 25 1.01 -0.92 -9.42
C LEU A 25 0.03 -1.37 -8.35
N PHE A 26 -1.22 -0.93 -8.44
CA PHE A 26 -2.26 -1.29 -7.49
C PHE A 26 -2.85 -2.66 -7.82
N GLY A 27 -2.58 -3.66 -6.97
CA GLY A 27 -3.06 -5.01 -7.13
C GLY A 27 -4.41 -5.27 -6.46
N PHE A 28 -5.29 -5.98 -7.17
CA PHE A 28 -6.62 -6.33 -6.71
C PHE A 28 -7.12 -7.59 -7.41
N ARG A 29 -8.08 -8.27 -6.79
CA ARG A 29 -8.74 -9.42 -7.39
C ARG A 29 -9.86 -8.96 -8.31
N ASN A 30 -9.87 -9.46 -9.55
CA ASN A 30 -10.85 -9.09 -10.56
C ASN A 30 -11.47 -10.31 -11.25
N LYS A 31 -12.68 -10.13 -11.79
CA LYS A 31 -13.43 -11.11 -12.60
C LYS A 31 -13.66 -10.64 -14.04
N LEU A 32 -13.03 -9.54 -14.47
CA LEU A 32 -13.10 -9.13 -15.87
C LEU A 32 -12.50 -10.21 -16.76
N GLU A 33 -13.09 -10.40 -17.94
CA GLU A 33 -12.54 -11.19 -19.04
C GLU A 33 -11.20 -10.59 -19.50
N SER A 34 -10.30 -11.41 -20.02
CA SER A 34 -8.93 -10.99 -20.39
C SER A 34 -8.90 -9.82 -21.37
N THR A 35 -9.77 -9.82 -22.38
CA THR A 35 -9.89 -8.73 -23.36
C THR A 35 -10.27 -7.40 -22.68
N LEU A 36 -11.21 -7.44 -21.73
CA LEU A 36 -11.59 -6.26 -20.95
C LEU A 36 -10.51 -5.83 -19.95
N ARG A 37 -9.63 -6.73 -19.51
CA ARG A 37 -8.47 -6.33 -18.69
C ARG A 37 -7.51 -5.49 -19.49
N THR A 38 -7.18 -5.93 -20.72
CA THR A 38 -6.32 -5.17 -21.64
C THR A 38 -6.90 -3.81 -21.94
N ASP A 39 -8.21 -3.72 -22.19
CA ASP A 39 -8.89 -2.44 -22.32
C ASP A 39 -8.59 -1.58 -21.08
N PHE A 40 -8.90 -2.07 -19.87
CA PHE A 40 -8.71 -1.30 -18.63
C PHE A 40 -7.23 -1.05 -18.25
N GLY A 41 -6.26 -1.49 -19.05
CA GLY A 41 -4.82 -1.37 -18.77
C GLY A 41 -4.38 -2.23 -17.59
N GLN A 42 -5.08 -3.34 -17.35
CA GLN A 42 -4.76 -4.25 -16.26
C GLN A 42 -3.77 -5.31 -16.73
N VAL A 43 -2.79 -5.61 -15.90
CA VAL A 43 -1.80 -6.67 -16.11
C VAL A 43 -1.93 -7.76 -15.05
N GLU A 44 -1.41 -8.95 -15.32
CA GLU A 44 -1.32 -10.01 -14.30
C GLU A 44 -0.36 -9.56 -13.19
N ALA A 45 -0.79 -9.64 -11.93
CA ALA A 45 0.00 -9.13 -10.81
C ALA A 45 1.04 -10.13 -10.29
N ALA A 46 0.83 -11.42 -10.58
CA ALA A 46 1.65 -12.51 -10.09
C ALA A 46 1.93 -13.55 -11.20
N PRO A 47 2.53 -13.15 -12.34
CA PRO A 47 2.85 -14.10 -13.39
C PRO A 47 3.72 -15.22 -12.83
N ASN A 48 3.32 -16.48 -13.07
CA ASN A 48 3.98 -17.66 -12.52
C ASN A 48 4.07 -17.71 -10.98
N GLY A 49 3.15 -17.03 -10.27
CA GLY A 49 3.11 -17.00 -8.82
C GLY A 49 4.06 -16.00 -8.15
N VAL A 50 4.81 -15.23 -8.94
CA VAL A 50 5.77 -14.23 -8.45
C VAL A 50 5.20 -12.83 -8.63
N TYR A 51 5.11 -12.05 -7.54
CA TYR A 51 4.61 -10.68 -7.60
C TYR A 51 5.52 -9.79 -8.44
N ILE A 52 4.90 -8.98 -9.32
CA ILE A 52 5.64 -8.01 -10.12
C ILE A 52 6.24 -6.90 -9.24
N PRO A 53 7.44 -6.37 -9.58
CA PRO A 53 8.03 -5.24 -8.87
C PRO A 53 7.11 -4.03 -8.80
N GLY A 54 7.13 -3.32 -7.65
CA GLY A 54 6.28 -2.15 -7.43
C GLY A 54 4.79 -2.44 -7.19
N LEU A 55 4.41 -3.72 -7.05
CA LEU A 55 3.05 -4.13 -6.72
C LEU A 55 2.67 -3.74 -5.28
N ILE A 56 1.57 -3.00 -5.13
CA ILE A 56 0.93 -2.73 -3.84
C ILE A 56 -0.40 -3.49 -3.73
N LEU A 57 -0.52 -4.37 -2.74
CA LEU A 57 -1.76 -5.12 -2.47
C LEU A 57 -2.54 -4.50 -1.30
N GLY A 58 -3.84 -4.29 -1.51
CA GLY A 58 -4.77 -3.87 -0.45
C GLY A 58 -4.64 -2.42 0.01
N ALA A 59 -3.85 -1.60 -0.69
CA ALA A 59 -3.68 -0.20 -0.34
C ALA A 59 -5.04 0.52 -0.20
N ASN A 60 -5.18 1.31 0.85
CA ASN A 60 -6.28 2.25 1.00
C ASN A 60 -6.08 3.49 0.12
N CYS A 61 -4.82 3.83 -0.16
CA CYS A 61 -4.36 4.91 -1.02
C CYS A 61 -2.88 4.64 -1.39
N PRO A 62 -2.42 4.94 -2.61
CA PRO A 62 -3.20 5.42 -3.75
C PRO A 62 -4.13 4.34 -4.31
N LYS A 63 -5.22 4.75 -4.97
CA LYS A 63 -6.13 3.84 -5.67
C LYS A 63 -6.37 4.37 -7.09
N PRO A 64 -6.22 3.52 -8.13
CA PRO A 64 -6.53 3.93 -9.48
C PRO A 64 -7.97 4.42 -9.61
N PRO A 65 -8.28 5.24 -10.62
CA PRO A 65 -9.65 5.57 -10.98
C PRO A 65 -10.46 4.29 -11.28
N ARG A 66 -11.78 4.36 -11.06
CA ARG A 66 -12.70 3.27 -11.45
C ARG A 66 -13.47 3.69 -12.68
N ALA A 67 -13.57 2.79 -13.64
CA ALA A 67 -14.36 2.96 -14.85
C ALA A 67 -15.44 1.87 -14.96
N LYS A 68 -16.48 2.16 -15.73
CA LYS A 68 -17.47 1.17 -16.15
C LYS A 68 -17.68 1.19 -17.66
N LYS A 69 -17.78 0.00 -18.27
CA LYS A 69 -18.03 -0.25 -19.70
C LYS A 69 -19.34 -1.02 -19.86
N LEU A 70 -20.15 -0.69 -20.86
CA LEU A 70 -21.31 -1.50 -21.22
C LEU A 70 -20.86 -2.58 -22.22
N VAL A 71 -21.10 -3.85 -21.90
CA VAL A 71 -20.76 -5.00 -22.75
C VAL A 71 -21.98 -5.92 -22.76
N ASP A 72 -22.52 -6.22 -23.94
CA ASP A 72 -23.71 -7.06 -24.13
C ASP A 72 -24.90 -6.64 -23.23
N GLY A 73 -25.15 -5.34 -23.16
CA GLY A 73 -26.22 -4.77 -22.32
C GLY A 73 -25.96 -4.82 -20.81
N ARG A 74 -24.76 -5.24 -20.35
CA ARG A 74 -24.40 -5.31 -18.93
C ARG A 74 -23.22 -4.42 -18.60
N TRP A 75 -23.31 -3.70 -17.48
CA TRP A 75 -22.20 -2.89 -16.99
C TRP A 75 -21.10 -3.77 -16.38
N ARG A 76 -19.88 -3.59 -16.85
CA ARG A 76 -18.64 -4.14 -16.30
C ARG A 76 -17.86 -3.01 -15.64
N THR A 77 -17.48 -3.18 -14.38
CA THR A 77 -16.84 -2.11 -13.58
C THR A 77 -15.55 -2.63 -12.97
N SER A 78 -14.46 -1.88 -13.11
CA SER A 78 -13.17 -2.22 -12.48
C SER A 78 -12.29 -0.97 -12.34
N TYR A 79 -11.10 -1.14 -11.76
CA TYR A 79 -10.06 -0.11 -11.77
C TYR A 79 -9.46 0.02 -13.17
N VAL A 80 -9.21 1.25 -13.61
CA VAL A 80 -8.56 1.54 -14.89
C VAL A 80 -7.18 2.11 -14.62
N SER A 81 -6.19 1.61 -15.35
CA SER A 81 -4.82 2.12 -15.33
C SER A 81 -4.80 3.60 -15.72
N PHE A 82 -3.98 4.41 -15.03
CA PHE A 82 -3.92 5.84 -15.28
C PHE A 82 -3.53 6.15 -16.74
N GLU A 83 -2.59 5.41 -17.33
CA GLU A 83 -2.20 5.53 -18.74
C GLU A 83 -3.37 5.37 -19.73
N LYS A 84 -4.41 4.60 -19.35
CA LYS A 84 -5.57 4.35 -20.20
C LYS A 84 -6.69 5.34 -19.96
N LEU A 85 -6.61 6.17 -18.92
CA LEU A 85 -7.70 7.05 -18.51
C LEU A 85 -8.13 8.00 -19.63
N ASP A 86 -7.17 8.62 -20.33
CA ASP A 86 -7.46 9.55 -21.42
C ASP A 86 -8.11 8.86 -22.63
N THR A 87 -7.61 7.67 -23.00
CA THR A 87 -8.23 6.85 -24.05
C THR A 87 -9.66 6.44 -23.66
N PHE A 88 -9.90 6.14 -22.38
CA PHE A 88 -11.21 5.77 -21.85
C PHE A 88 -12.19 6.93 -21.82
N LEU A 89 -11.71 8.14 -21.52
CA LEU A 89 -12.54 9.34 -21.51
C LEU A 89 -12.93 9.78 -22.93
N LYS A 90 -12.03 9.63 -23.92
CA LYS A 90 -12.25 10.07 -25.30
C LYS A 90 -13.09 9.09 -26.15
N SER A 91 -13.07 7.80 -25.85
CA SER A 91 -13.68 6.76 -26.71
C SER A 91 -15.21 6.69 -26.68
N GLY A 92 -15.90 7.40 -25.76
CA GLY A 92 -17.36 7.44 -25.69
C GLY A 92 -17.98 6.11 -25.29
N GLY A 93 -18.48 5.99 -24.05
CA GLY A 93 -19.08 4.75 -23.54
C GLY A 93 -18.73 4.42 -22.09
N PHE A 94 -17.89 5.25 -21.46
CA PHE A 94 -17.41 5.04 -20.10
C PHE A 94 -17.88 6.15 -19.16
N LYS A 95 -18.12 5.80 -17.89
CA LYS A 95 -18.19 6.77 -16.80
C LYS A 95 -17.08 6.45 -15.80
N THR A 96 -16.29 7.45 -15.43
CA THR A 96 -15.21 7.30 -14.46
C THR A 96 -15.61 7.92 -13.13
N LYS A 97 -15.12 7.34 -12.03
CA LYS A 97 -15.01 8.05 -10.75
C LYS A 97 -13.58 8.52 -10.60
N LYS A 98 -13.41 9.75 -10.12
CA LYS A 98 -12.13 10.39 -9.88
C LYS A 98 -11.24 9.48 -9.02
N GLU A 99 -9.95 9.50 -9.34
CA GLU A 99 -8.90 8.88 -8.55
C GLU A 99 -8.97 9.35 -7.09
N VAL A 100 -8.64 8.43 -6.17
CA VAL A 100 -8.40 8.79 -4.78
C VAL A 100 -6.90 8.94 -4.61
N THR A 101 -6.40 10.13 -4.94
CA THR A 101 -5.05 10.56 -4.55
C THR A 101 -5.06 10.96 -3.07
N SER A 102 -3.90 10.85 -2.42
CA SER A 102 -3.58 10.97 -0.99
C SER A 102 -4.02 12.24 -0.24
N ARG A 103 -4.89 13.08 -0.82
CA ARG A 103 -5.21 14.42 -0.33
C ARG A 103 -5.54 14.44 1.18
N GLY A 104 -4.70 15.15 1.93
CA GLY A 104 -4.92 15.54 3.32
C GLY A 104 -4.48 14.54 4.40
N ARG A 105 -3.67 13.52 4.06
CA ARG A 105 -3.30 12.47 5.02
C ARG A 105 -2.02 12.73 5.82
N GLY A 106 -1.15 13.67 5.43
CA GLY A 106 0.04 14.04 6.20
C GLY A 106 -0.21 15.06 7.33
N ASN A 107 -1.45 15.53 7.51
CA ASN A 107 -1.77 16.50 8.55
C ASN A 107 -1.68 15.86 9.96
N LEU A 108 -1.01 16.57 10.87
CA LEU A 108 -0.97 16.23 12.28
C LEU A 108 -2.39 16.25 12.86
N LYS A 109 -2.76 15.22 13.63
CA LYS A 109 -4.06 15.11 14.30
C LYS A 109 -3.92 15.26 15.81
N PRO A 110 -4.91 15.75 16.56
CA PRO A 110 -4.77 15.93 18.01
C PRO A 110 -4.45 14.63 18.79
N ARG A 111 -4.95 13.48 18.33
CA ARG A 111 -4.83 12.19 19.04
C ARG A 111 -3.96 11.15 18.32
N SER A 112 -3.38 11.51 17.18
CA SER A 112 -2.57 10.60 16.38
C SER A 112 -1.56 11.36 15.53
N ARG A 113 -0.54 10.65 15.07
CA ARG A 113 0.40 11.13 14.06
C ARG A 113 0.30 10.24 12.85
N VAL A 114 0.37 10.84 11.67
CA VAL A 114 0.67 10.06 10.47
C VAL A 114 2.18 9.95 10.42
N VAL A 115 2.65 8.73 10.32
CA VAL A 115 4.06 8.40 10.27
C VAL A 115 4.28 7.46 9.11
N TYR A 116 5.52 7.39 8.66
CA TYR A 116 5.91 6.50 7.59
C TYR A 116 7.35 6.02 7.76
N VAL A 117 7.69 4.96 7.04
CA VAL A 117 9.06 4.51 6.79
C VAL A 117 9.25 4.36 5.29
N ASP A 118 10.48 4.50 4.83
CA ASP A 118 10.83 4.18 3.46
C ASP A 118 10.89 2.65 3.29
N LEU A 119 10.24 2.16 2.23
CA LEU A 119 10.16 0.76 1.90
C LEU A 119 10.56 0.55 0.45
N GLN A 120 11.77 0.05 0.23
CA GLN A 120 12.22 -0.36 -1.10
C GLN A 120 11.44 -1.60 -1.53
N THR A 121 10.75 -1.53 -2.67
CA THR A 121 10.16 -2.72 -3.28
C THR A 121 11.30 -3.63 -3.77
N MET A 122 11.15 -4.93 -3.54
CA MET A 122 12.12 -5.95 -3.93
C MET A 122 11.53 -6.88 -4.99
N ASP A 123 12.38 -7.48 -5.81
CA ASP A 123 12.00 -8.61 -6.67
C ASP A 123 11.98 -9.93 -5.88
N ALA A 124 11.69 -11.03 -6.58
CA ALA A 124 11.64 -12.38 -5.99
C ALA A 124 12.98 -12.84 -5.38
N ASP A 125 14.08 -12.27 -5.86
CA ASP A 125 15.44 -12.61 -5.44
C ASP A 125 15.93 -11.69 -4.31
N GLY A 126 15.07 -10.77 -3.84
CA GLY A 126 15.38 -9.83 -2.77
C GLY A 126 16.17 -8.60 -3.22
N ASN A 127 16.35 -8.38 -4.53
CA ASN A 127 17.03 -7.20 -5.05
C ASN A 127 16.06 -6.02 -5.14
N ALA A 128 16.57 -4.81 -4.98
CA ALA A 128 15.78 -3.59 -5.16
C ALA A 128 15.18 -3.53 -6.57
N ALA A 129 13.85 -3.56 -6.64
CA ALA A 129 13.11 -3.55 -7.89
C ALA A 129 11.84 -2.72 -7.75
N GLY A 130 11.75 -1.60 -8.49
CA GLY A 130 10.64 -0.65 -8.42
C GLY A 130 10.90 0.56 -7.50
N PRO A 131 9.89 1.42 -7.28
CA PRO A 131 10.05 2.64 -6.50
C PRO A 131 10.18 2.37 -5.00
N THR A 132 10.90 3.24 -4.30
CA THR A 132 10.79 3.31 -2.83
C THR A 132 9.42 3.89 -2.47
N LEU A 133 8.70 3.21 -1.58
CA LEU A 133 7.38 3.63 -1.11
C LEU A 133 7.50 4.27 0.27
N LYS A 134 6.81 5.39 0.50
CA LYS A 134 6.55 5.88 1.85
C LYS A 134 5.40 5.09 2.48
N TYR A 135 5.72 3.96 3.12
CA TYR A 135 4.73 3.12 3.80
C TYR A 135 4.21 3.85 5.04
N ALA A 136 2.95 4.31 4.98
CA ALA A 136 2.37 5.19 5.96
C ALA A 136 1.25 4.53 6.76
N TRP A 137 1.18 4.89 8.05
CA TRP A 137 0.09 4.50 8.94
C TRP A 137 -0.24 5.60 9.93
N VAL A 138 -1.39 5.45 10.59
CA VAL A 138 -1.82 6.33 11.66
C VAL A 138 -1.37 5.73 12.98
N MET A 139 -0.40 6.36 13.64
CA MET A 139 0.11 5.96 14.94
C MET A 139 -0.63 6.71 16.06
N PRO A 140 -1.14 6.02 17.09
CA PRO A 140 -1.68 6.67 18.28
C PRO A 140 -0.64 7.60 18.93
N LEU A 141 -1.07 8.78 19.40
CA LEU A 141 -0.13 9.76 19.95
C LEU A 141 0.63 9.24 21.17
N ASP A 142 0.01 8.41 22.00
CA ASP A 142 0.68 7.78 23.14
C ASP A 142 1.85 6.91 22.69
N LEU A 143 1.64 6.01 21.71
CA LEU A 143 2.72 5.19 21.15
C LEU A 143 3.83 6.06 20.57
N TYR A 144 3.46 7.06 19.78
CA TYR A 144 4.42 7.99 19.16
C TYR A 144 5.29 8.72 20.21
N ASN A 145 4.70 9.17 21.31
CA ASN A 145 5.40 9.88 22.37
C ASN A 145 6.29 8.97 23.22
N ASN A 146 5.95 7.68 23.33
CA ASN A 146 6.72 6.70 24.11
C ASN A 146 7.95 6.15 23.38
N ILE A 147 8.03 6.31 22.06
CA ILE A 147 9.27 6.05 21.31
C ILE A 147 10.17 7.27 21.48
N ILE A 148 11.34 7.13 22.12
CA ILE A 148 12.25 8.27 22.31
C ILE A 148 12.74 8.82 20.97
N GLY A 149 13.03 10.13 20.89
CA GLY A 149 13.38 10.79 19.64
C GLY A 149 14.56 10.16 18.90
N SER A 150 15.60 9.71 19.62
CA SER A 150 16.75 9.00 19.05
C SER A 150 16.37 7.66 18.43
N ASP A 151 15.39 6.96 19.00
CA ASP A 151 14.96 5.66 18.52
C ASP A 151 14.13 5.81 17.24
N LYS A 152 13.29 6.86 17.16
CA LYS A 152 12.55 7.19 15.93
C LYS A 152 13.50 7.27 14.72
N THR A 153 14.61 8.01 14.86
CA THR A 153 15.60 8.14 13.78
C THR A 153 16.32 6.82 13.49
N LYS A 154 16.68 6.05 14.52
CA LYS A 154 17.37 4.76 14.35
C LYS A 154 16.51 3.72 13.64
N ILE A 155 15.19 3.71 13.88
CA ILE A 155 14.25 2.80 13.20
C ILE A 155 13.70 3.38 11.88
N GLY A 156 14.17 4.57 11.47
CA GLY A 156 13.73 5.23 10.23
C GLY A 156 12.29 5.79 10.27
N LEU A 157 11.70 5.94 11.45
CA LEU A 157 10.34 6.46 11.61
C LEU A 157 10.31 7.96 11.33
N GLN A 158 9.57 8.35 10.29
CA GLN A 158 9.36 9.73 9.91
C GLN A 158 7.94 10.19 10.24
N THR A 159 7.79 11.47 10.58
CA THR A 159 6.47 12.07 10.85
C THR A 159 6.03 12.80 9.59
N ALA A 160 4.89 12.39 9.04
CA ALA A 160 4.33 13.04 7.87
C ALA A 160 3.91 14.48 8.19
N ASN A 161 4.05 15.35 7.21
CA ASN A 161 3.56 16.72 7.23
C ASN A 161 2.69 17.01 5.99
N GLY A 162 2.25 18.26 5.83
CA GLY A 162 1.35 18.66 4.73
C GLY A 162 1.93 18.47 3.33
N ASP A 163 3.26 18.42 3.19
CA ASP A 163 3.98 18.30 1.92
C ASP A 163 4.16 16.83 1.49
N ASP A 164 3.93 15.87 2.38
CA ASP A 164 3.98 14.44 2.07
C ASP A 164 2.74 13.99 1.29
N THR A 165 2.83 14.13 -0.04
CA THR A 165 1.75 13.80 -0.98
C THR A 165 1.87 12.37 -1.53
N ASP A 166 2.96 11.68 -1.29
CA ASP A 166 3.32 10.37 -1.85
C ASP A 166 3.15 9.20 -0.84
N LEU A 167 2.36 9.40 0.20
CA LEU A 167 2.13 8.39 1.25
C LEU A 167 1.24 7.22 0.78
N VAL A 168 1.71 6.00 1.02
CA VAL A 168 1.02 4.75 0.70
C VAL A 168 0.45 4.12 1.98
N PHE A 169 -0.88 4.01 2.07
CA PHE A 169 -1.55 3.57 3.30
C PHE A 169 -2.12 2.17 3.22
N GLY A 170 -1.89 1.39 4.28
CA GLY A 170 -2.62 0.14 4.53
C GLY A 170 -2.35 -0.95 3.50
N THR A 171 -1.13 -1.01 2.97
CA THR A 171 -0.72 -2.12 2.09
C THR A 171 -0.49 -3.38 2.91
N TYR A 172 -0.96 -4.51 2.37
CA TYR A 172 -0.61 -5.85 2.83
C TYR A 172 0.71 -6.34 2.22
N TYR A 173 1.02 -5.88 1.00
CA TYR A 173 2.27 -6.15 0.31
C TYR A 173 2.67 -4.93 -0.54
N PRO A 174 3.96 -4.56 -0.61
CA PRO A 174 4.96 -4.94 0.37
C PRO A 174 4.61 -4.35 1.75
N LYS A 175 5.08 -5.00 2.81
CA LYS A 175 4.84 -4.58 4.19
C LYS A 175 6.20 -4.54 4.91
N PRO A 176 6.55 -3.43 5.60
CA PRO A 176 7.79 -3.37 6.34
C PRO A 176 7.80 -4.37 7.50
N PRO A 177 8.99 -4.76 7.98
CA PRO A 177 9.15 -5.52 9.20
C PRO A 177 8.52 -4.78 10.38
N HIS A 178 7.99 -5.56 11.32
CA HIS A 178 7.45 -5.05 12.57
C HIS A 178 8.41 -5.36 13.71
N ILE A 179 8.67 -4.37 14.56
CA ILE A 179 9.54 -4.48 15.72
C ILE A 179 8.76 -4.13 16.98
N THR A 180 9.11 -4.78 18.07
CA THR A 180 8.55 -4.54 19.40
C THR A 180 9.66 -4.15 20.37
N TYR A 181 9.30 -3.35 21.36
CA TYR A 181 10.11 -3.12 22.55
C TYR A 181 9.27 -3.35 23.82
N ILE A 182 9.96 -3.75 24.88
CA ILE A 182 9.37 -3.85 26.21
C ILE A 182 9.50 -2.47 26.85
N ALA A 183 8.38 -1.74 26.95
CA ALA A 183 8.35 -0.52 27.74
C ALA A 183 8.44 -0.90 29.23
N LYS A 184 9.30 -0.18 29.97
CA LYS A 184 9.55 -0.44 31.40
C LYS A 184 8.22 -0.57 32.15
N PRO A 185 8.07 -1.59 33.02
CA PRO A 185 6.83 -1.82 33.73
C PRO A 185 6.49 -0.62 34.62
N VAL A 186 5.22 -0.20 34.58
CA VAL A 186 4.62 0.58 35.66
C VAL A 186 3.82 -0.43 36.47
N ASN A 187 4.21 -0.65 37.73
CA ASN A 187 3.55 -1.58 38.67
C ASN A 187 3.60 -3.07 38.27
N ASP A 188 4.80 -3.61 37.98
CA ASP A 188 5.04 -5.03 37.65
C ASP A 188 4.39 -5.60 36.37
N TYR A 189 3.70 -4.76 35.58
CA TYR A 189 3.21 -5.16 34.25
C TYR A 189 4.11 -4.62 33.15
N ALA A 190 4.82 -5.51 32.45
CA ALA A 190 5.54 -5.17 31.24
C ALA A 190 4.53 -4.87 30.10
N SER A 191 4.56 -3.66 29.56
CA SER A 191 3.77 -3.32 28.37
C SER A 191 4.65 -3.46 27.13
N THR A 192 4.23 -4.26 26.16
CA THR A 192 4.89 -4.33 24.84
C THR A 192 4.29 -3.28 23.91
N ARG A 193 5.15 -2.64 23.14
CA ARG A 193 4.76 -1.63 22.16
C ARG A 193 5.51 -1.94 20.87
N GLY A 194 4.82 -1.90 19.73
CA GLY A 194 5.40 -2.23 18.44
C GLY A 194 5.08 -1.21 17.36
N THR A 195 5.94 -1.17 16.35
CA THR A 195 5.81 -0.30 15.18
C THR A 195 6.55 -0.91 13.99
N PHE A 196 6.34 -0.36 12.80
CA PHE A 196 7.16 -0.68 11.63
C PHE A 196 8.52 0.00 11.68
N VAL A 197 9.51 -0.64 11.04
CA VAL A 197 10.89 -0.18 10.88
C VAL A 197 11.26 -0.14 9.41
N ASP A 198 12.09 0.82 9.02
CA ASP A 198 12.75 0.81 7.70
C ASP A 198 13.63 -0.46 7.61
N PRO A 199 13.42 -1.35 6.61
CA PRO A 199 14.23 -2.57 6.46
C PRO A 199 15.74 -2.31 6.48
N LYS A 200 16.21 -1.16 5.99
CA LYS A 200 17.64 -0.79 5.98
C LYS A 200 18.21 -0.53 7.38
N LYS A 201 17.36 -0.46 8.40
CA LYS A 201 17.72 -0.20 9.79
C LYS A 201 17.70 -1.45 10.66
N LEU A 202 17.25 -2.58 10.15
CA LEU A 202 17.09 -3.84 10.90
C LEU A 202 18.39 -4.30 11.57
N ASP A 203 19.54 -4.11 10.94
CA ASP A 203 20.83 -4.55 11.50
C ASP A 203 21.36 -3.63 12.61
N SER A 204 20.64 -2.55 12.93
CA SER A 204 21.09 -1.48 13.82
C SER A 204 19.98 -0.99 14.77
N LEU A 205 19.09 -1.90 15.18
CA LEU A 205 18.00 -1.57 16.10
C LEU A 205 18.52 -0.98 17.43
N PRO A 206 17.80 -0.01 18.03
CA PRO A 206 18.14 0.47 19.35
C PRO A 206 18.05 -0.65 20.40
N THR A 207 18.82 -0.54 21.48
CA THR A 207 18.79 -1.50 22.58
C THR A 207 17.37 -1.66 23.13
N GLY A 208 16.92 -2.91 23.30
CA GLY A 208 15.59 -3.25 23.81
C GLY A 208 14.52 -3.41 22.74
N TRP A 209 14.84 -3.16 21.47
CA TRP A 209 13.99 -3.48 20.32
C TRP A 209 14.36 -4.84 19.73
N PHE A 210 13.36 -5.57 19.27
CA PHE A 210 13.53 -6.85 18.59
C PHE A 210 12.48 -7.01 17.50
N ILE A 211 12.78 -7.86 16.51
CA ILE A 211 11.87 -8.20 15.43
C ILE A 211 10.79 -9.12 15.98
N ASP A 212 9.54 -8.83 15.64
CA ASP A 212 8.45 -9.75 15.95
C ASP A 212 8.46 -10.91 14.94
N ASP A 213 8.85 -12.10 15.40
CA ASP A 213 8.71 -13.37 14.67
C ASP A 213 7.25 -13.86 14.66
N PHE A 214 6.30 -12.99 14.37
CA PHE A 214 4.95 -13.45 14.01
C PHE A 214 5.05 -14.04 12.60
N GLY A 215 5.35 -15.34 12.59
CA GLY A 215 5.80 -16.13 11.44
C GLY A 215 5.11 -15.86 10.11
N ASP A 216 5.87 -16.15 9.05
CA ASP A 216 5.51 -16.07 7.65
C ASP A 216 4.01 -16.30 7.40
N TYR A 217 3.31 -15.24 6.96
CA TYR A 217 1.92 -15.29 6.50
C TYR A 217 1.83 -15.52 4.99
#